data_AF-A0A963R4E5-F1
#
_entry.id   AF-A0A963R4E5-F1
#
_cell.length_a   1.000
_cell.length_b   1.000
_cell.length_c   1.000
_cell.angle_alpha   90.00
_cell.angle_beta   90.00
_cell.angle_gamma   90.00
#
_symmetry.space_group_name_H-M   'P 1'
#
loop_
_entity.id
_entity.type
_entity.pdbx_description
1 polymer ?
#
loop_
_entity_poly.entity_id
_entity_poly.type
_entity_poly.pdbx_seq_one_letter_code
_entity_poly.pdbx_strand_id
1 'polypeptide(L)' 'MDDRGEMPSALQVARAVSVVLGRKLADQAAGEIVLTREEAALCLGLADGVVENLEQSEA' A
#
# COMPACT_ATOMS: atom_id res chain seq x y z
N MET A 1 -15.96 -8.71 -23.79
CA MET A 1 -15.85 -8.41 -22.35
C MET A 1 -14.38 -8.19 -22.10
N ASP A 2 -13.99 -6.92 -22.03
CA ASP A 2 -12.60 -6.53 -21.84
C ASP A 2 -12.33 -6.59 -20.33
N ASP A 3 -11.96 -7.78 -19.85
CA ASP A 3 -11.56 -8.07 -18.45
C ASP A 3 -10.18 -7.45 -18.16
N ARG A 4 -9.97 -6.20 -18.58
CA ARG A 4 -8.97 -5.32 -17.97
C ARG A 4 -9.48 -5.01 -16.58
N GLY A 5 -9.29 -5.98 -15.68
CA GLY A 5 -9.62 -5.91 -14.27
C GLY A 5 -9.24 -4.53 -13.78
N GLU A 6 -10.25 -3.78 -13.35
CA GLU A 6 -10.13 -2.39 -12.94
C GLU A 6 -8.98 -2.30 -11.94
N MET A 7 -7.84 -1.75 -12.36
CA MET A 7 -6.70 -1.65 -11.46
C MET A 7 -7.12 -0.74 -10.31
N PRO A 8 -6.96 -1.19 -9.05
CA PRO A 8 -7.37 -0.39 -7.91
C PRO A 8 -6.63 0.94 -7.94
N SER A 9 -7.36 2.02 -7.72
CA SER A 9 -6.78 3.36 -7.64
C SER A 9 -5.74 3.43 -6.52
N ALA A 10 -4.76 4.33 -6.68
CA ALA A 10 -3.75 4.58 -5.64
C ALA A 10 -4.37 4.86 -4.27
N LEU A 11 -5.54 5.52 -4.25
CA LEU A 11 -6.30 5.78 -3.02
C LEU A 11 -6.86 4.49 -2.38
N GLN A 12 -7.36 3.54 -3.18
CA GLN A 12 -7.84 2.25 -2.68
C GLN A 12 -6.68 1.42 -2.11
N VAL A 13 -5.53 1.44 -2.78
CA VAL A 13 -4.29 0.80 -2.31
C VAL A 13 -3.81 1.43 -1.01
N ALA A 14 -3.79 2.77 -0.91
CA ALA A 14 -3.40 3.51 0.29
C ALA A 14 -4.27 3.16 1.50
N ARG A 15 -5.59 3.07 1.30
CA ARG A 15 -6.53 2.65 2.35
C ARG A 15 -6.28 1.21 2.78
N ALA A 16 -6.02 0.30 1.84
CA ALA A 16 -5.73 -1.09 2.16
C ALA A 16 -4.45 -1.22 3.00
N VAL A 17 -3.38 -0.53 2.63
CA VAL A 17 -2.11 -0.48 3.40
C VAL A 17 -2.35 0.09 4.80
N SER A 18 -3.08 1.20 4.93
CA SER A 18 -3.39 1.81 6.23
C SER A 18 -4.15 0.84 7.16
N VAL A 19 -5.09 0.07 6.62
CA VAL A 19 -5.83 -0.94 7.39
C VAL A 19 -4.91 -2.09 7.83
N VAL A 20 -4.06 -2.59 6.93
CA VAL A 20 -3.12 -3.69 7.23
C VAL A 20 -2.14 -3.27 8.32
N LEU A 21 -1.46 -2.14 8.15
CA LEU A 21 -0.49 -1.63 9.12
C LEU A 21 -1.16 -1.24 10.43
N GLY A 22 -2.33 -0.59 10.38
CA GLY A 22 -3.08 -0.21 11.58
C GLY A 22 -3.49 -1.41 12.42
N ARG A 23 -3.88 -2.53 11.80
CA ARG A 23 -4.17 -3.77 12.52
C ARG A 23 -2.94 -4.38 13.17
N LYS A 24 -1.79 -4.39 12.49
CA LYS A 24 -0.55 -4.94 13.05
C LYS A 24 0.01 -4.07 14.18
N LEU A 25 -0.07 -2.75 14.04
CA LEU A 25 0.33 -1.78 15.07
C LEU A 25 -0.59 -1.78 16.30
N ALA A 26 -1.83 -2.25 16.17
CA ALA A 26 -2.74 -2.36 17.30
C ALA A 26 -2.27 -3.40 18.34
N ASP A 27 -1.42 -4.36 17.94
CA ASP A 27 -0.73 -5.25 18.85
C ASP A 27 0.45 -4.52 19.51
N GLN A 28 0.18 -3.89 20.65
CA GLN A 28 1.17 -3.14 21.42
C GLN A 28 2.24 -4.03 22.10
N ALA A 29 2.03 -5.35 22.14
CA ALA A 29 3.00 -6.29 22.69
C ALA A 29 4.04 -6.74 21.65
N ALA A 30 3.77 -6.51 20.36
CA ALA A 30 4.69 -6.86 19.29
C ALA A 30 5.88 -5.89 19.23
N GLY A 31 7.10 -6.42 19.36
CA GLY A 31 8.34 -5.65 19.16
C GLY A 31 8.71 -5.45 17.68
N GLU A 32 8.11 -6.22 16.78
CA GLU A 32 8.35 -6.20 15.34
C GLU A 32 7.05 -6.42 14.57
N ILE A 33 6.96 -5.85 13.38
CA ILE A 33 5.84 -6.06 12.45
C ILE A 33 6.31 -6.90 11.28
N VAL A 34 5.76 -8.11 11.16
CA VAL A 34 6.05 -9.02 10.06
C VAL A 34 4.95 -8.88 9.00
N LEU A 35 5.35 -8.61 7.76
CA LEU A 35 4.47 -8.56 6.61
C LEU A 35 4.54 -9.88 5.82
N THR A 36 3.41 -10.33 5.28
CA THR A 36 3.45 -11.36 4.23
C THR A 36 4.03 -10.76 2.95
N ARG A 37 4.35 -11.63 1.99
CA ARG A 37 4.88 -11.19 0.68
C ARG A 37 3.89 -10.26 -0.03
N GLU A 38 2.61 -10.56 0.03
CA GLU A 38 1.54 -9.77 -0.59
C GLU A 38 1.39 -8.41 0.08
N GLU A 39 1.43 -8.37 1.43
CA GLU A 39 1.38 -7.12 2.19
C GLU A 39 2.59 -6.23 1.90
N ALA A 40 3.79 -6.83 1.81
CA ALA A 40 5.01 -6.11 1.45
C ALA A 40 4.96 -5.57 0.02
N ALA A 41 4.52 -6.38 -0.94
CA ALA A 41 4.34 -5.96 -2.34
C ALA A 41 3.33 -4.81 -2.46
N LEU A 42 2.24 -4.86 -1.69
CA LEU A 42 1.25 -3.78 -1.64
C LEU A 42 1.85 -2.48 -1.09
N CYS A 43 2.60 -2.55 0.01
CA CYS A 43 3.25 -1.38 0.60
C CYS A 43 4.28 -0.76 -0.35
N LEU A 44 5.08 -1.60 -1.02
CA LEU A 44 6.08 -1.14 -1.99
C LEU A 44 5.43 -0.45 -3.19
N GLY A 45 4.45 -1.09 -3.84
CA GLY A 45 3.76 -0.50 -4.99
C GLY A 45 3.05 0.83 -4.67
N LEU A 46 2.56 0.99 -3.43
CA LEU A 46 2.02 2.27 -2.98
C LEU A 46 3.11 3.34 -2.84
N ALA A 47 4.23 3.00 -2.21
CA ALA A 47 5.33 3.94 -2.00
C ALA A 47 5.88 4.43 -3.34
N ASP A 48 6.12 3.52 -4.28
CA ASP A 48 6.59 3.84 -5.62
C ASP A 48 5.58 4.74 -6.35
N GLY A 49 4.28 4.42 -6.30
CA GLY A 49 3.24 5.24 -6.93
C GLY A 49 3.10 6.65 -6.34
N VAL A 50 3.37 6.83 -5.05
CA VAL A 50 3.40 8.17 -4.43
C VAL A 50 4.65 8.95 -4.86
N VAL A 51 5.82 8.30 -4.90
CA VAL A 51 7.06 8.92 -5.38
C VAL A 51 6.88 9.42 -6.81
N GLU A 52 6.41 8.56 -7.71
CA GLU A 52 6.14 8.93 -9.11
C GLU A 52 5.19 10.12 -9.23
N ASN A 53 4.13 10.17 -8.40
CA ASN A 53 3.16 11.26 -8.43
C ASN A 53 3.73 12.60 -7.93
N LEU A 54 4.56 12.55 -6.89
CA LEU A 54 5.24 13.73 -6.35
C LEU A 54 6.31 14.25 -7.31
N GLU A 55 7.12 13.36 -7.89
CA GLU A 55 8.14 13.72 -8.90
C GLU A 55 7.51 14.40 -10.13
N GLN A 56 6.33 13.95 -10.57
CA GLN A 56 5.58 14.61 -11.65
C GLN A 56 5.01 15.98 -11.26
N SER A 57 4.76 16.22 -9.97
CA SER A 57 4.23 17.51 -9.48
C SER A 57 5.33 18.55 -9.21
N GLU A 58 6.58 18.11 -9.02
CA GLU A 58 7.76 18.99 -8.81
C GLU A 58 8.47 19.37 -10.13
N ALA A 59 8.00 18.86 -11.27
CA ALA A 59 8.58 19.04 -12.62
C ALA A 59 8.00 20.22 -13.42
#